data_AF-A0A2T6ILL8-F1
#
_entry.id   AF-A0A2T6ILL8-F1
#
_cell.length_a   1.000
_cell.length_b   1.000
_cell.length_c   1.000
_cell.angle_alpha   90.00
_cell.angle_beta   90.00
_cell.angle_gamma   90.00
#
_symmetry.space_group_name_H-M   'P 1'
#
loop_
_entity.id
_entity.type
_entity.pdbx_description
1 polymer ?
#
loop_
_entity_poly.entity_id
_entity_poly.type
_entity_poly.pdbx_seq_one_letter_code
_entity_poly.pdbx_strand_id
1 'polypeptide(L)'
;RSALTSEESEAFPPRYLVRLAWSYARLRVRDVPLFAAFSRQLSEAVDELEYEELKVVKHVFEALEFWDRRLLGAVDELLRQLHELGPDESLHRPRTKPWKNRPRRVTLADPVVPSRKRP
;
A
#
# COMPACT_ATOMS: atom_id res chain seq x y z
N ARG A 1 16.62 -0.13 40.13
CA ARG A 1 16.15 1.24 39.79
C ARG A 1 17.19 1.83 38.85
N SER A 2 16.89 1.82 37.55
CA SER A 2 17.28 2.82 36.55
C SER A 2 16.43 2.52 35.33
N ALA A 3 15.71 3.54 34.88
CA ALA A 3 14.59 3.49 33.97
C ALA A 3 14.97 2.90 32.61
N LEU A 4 14.12 1.99 32.11
CA LEU A 4 13.97 1.82 30.67
C LEU A 4 13.54 3.18 30.13
N THR A 5 14.35 3.73 29.23
CA THR A 5 14.12 4.96 28.51
C THR A 5 12.84 4.85 27.69
N SER A 6 11.73 5.29 28.28
CA SER A 6 10.40 5.47 27.67
C SER A 6 10.37 6.68 26.73
N GLU A 7 11.39 6.87 25.91
CA GLU A 7 11.59 8.13 25.17
C GLU A 7 12.10 7.85 23.74
N GLU A 8 11.63 6.78 23.10
CA GLU A 8 11.48 6.85 21.63
C GLU A 8 10.22 7.66 21.39
N SER A 9 10.38 8.98 21.28
CA SER A 9 9.31 9.89 20.90
C SER A 9 8.60 9.31 19.66
N GLU A 10 7.33 8.97 19.87
CA GLU A 10 6.33 8.46 18.92
C GLU A 10 6.26 9.33 17.66
N ALA A 11 7.24 9.24 16.78
CA ALA A 11 7.21 9.92 15.50
C ALA A 11 6.02 9.39 14.70
N PHE A 12 5.05 10.26 14.39
CA PHE A 12 3.85 9.90 13.65
C PHE A 12 4.23 9.54 12.21
N PRO A 13 4.23 8.25 11.82
CA PRO A 13 4.74 7.83 10.52
C PRO A 13 3.89 8.42 9.38
N PRO A 14 4.51 8.79 8.24
CA PRO A 14 3.82 9.47 7.14
C PRO A 14 2.67 8.64 6.55
N ARG A 15 2.78 7.31 6.56
CA ARG A 15 1.69 6.38 6.21
C ARG A 15 0.38 6.60 6.97
N TYR A 16 0.44 7.08 8.22
CA TYR A 16 -0.77 7.40 8.97
C TYR A 16 -1.42 8.70 8.51
N LEU A 17 -0.64 9.69 8.02
CA LEU A 17 -1.19 10.87 7.36
C LEU A 17 -1.95 10.48 6.09
N VAL A 18 -1.39 9.55 5.30
CA VAL A 18 -2.06 9.02 4.09
C VAL A 18 -3.39 8.34 4.45
N ARG A 19 -3.40 7.48 5.49
CA ARG A 19 -4.63 6.82 5.96
C ARG A 19 -5.68 7.80 6.45
N LEU A 20 -5.25 8.85 7.17
CA LEU A 20 -6.14 9.92 7.61
C LEU A 20 -6.72 10.62 6.37
N ALA A 21 -5.90 11.15 5.47
CA ALA A 21 -6.38 11.82 4.26
C ALA A 21 -7.36 10.95 3.45
N TRP A 22 -7.07 9.65 3.31
CA TRP A 22 -7.98 8.68 2.67
C TRP A 22 -9.32 8.54 3.40
N SER A 23 -9.32 8.49 4.73
CA SER A 23 -10.55 8.40 5.51
C SER A 23 -11.45 9.63 5.30
N TYR A 24 -10.88 10.84 5.23
CA TYR A 24 -11.62 12.07 4.92
C TYR A 24 -12.20 12.04 3.51
N ALA A 25 -11.42 11.59 2.52
CA ALA A 25 -11.91 11.41 1.15
C ALA A 25 -13.04 10.39 1.07
N ARG A 26 -12.93 9.28 1.80
CA ARG A 26 -13.97 8.24 1.88
C ARG A 26 -15.27 8.78 2.48
N LEU A 27 -15.16 9.67 3.46
CA LEU A 27 -16.28 10.38 4.08
C LEU A 27 -16.77 11.59 3.25
N ARG A 28 -16.12 11.91 2.13
CA ARG A 28 -16.37 13.10 1.29
C ARG A 28 -16.28 14.42 2.07
N VAL A 29 -15.44 14.46 3.09
CA VAL A 29 -15.22 15.67 3.90
C VAL A 29 -14.09 16.48 3.27
N ARG A 30 -14.43 17.69 2.82
CA ARG A 30 -13.49 18.64 2.22
C ARG A 30 -13.15 19.76 3.20
N ASP A 31 -12.20 19.50 4.08
CA ASP A 31 -11.67 20.49 5.02
C ASP A 31 -10.40 21.13 4.43
N VAL A 32 -10.52 22.37 3.94
CA VAL A 32 -9.42 23.06 3.23
C VAL A 32 -8.20 23.31 4.12
N PRO A 33 -8.32 23.90 5.33
CA PRO A 33 -7.19 24.05 6.24
C PRO A 33 -6.49 22.73 6.58
N LEU A 34 -7.26 21.67 6.84
CA LEU A 34 -6.69 20.37 7.17
C LEU A 34 -5.92 19.77 5.99
N PHE A 35 -6.47 19.83 4.78
CA PHE A 35 -5.78 19.31 3.59
C PHE A 35 -4.57 20.15 3.18
N ALA A 36 -4.56 21.46 3.47
CA ALA A 36 -3.36 22.28 3.33
C ALA A 36 -2.26 21.82 4.31
N ALA A 37 -2.62 21.48 5.55
CA ALA A 37 -1.69 20.93 6.53
C ALA A 37 -1.16 19.54 6.12
N PHE A 38 -2.04 18.66 5.64
CA PHE A 38 -1.63 17.38 5.05
C PHE A 38 -0.69 17.58 3.87
N SER A 39 -0.97 18.53 2.99
CA SER A 39 -0.13 18.78 1.82
C SER A 39 1.29 19.14 2.21
N ARG A 40 1.45 20.04 3.18
CA ARG A 40 2.77 20.45 3.68
C ARG A 40 3.54 19.27 4.28
N GLN A 41 2.90 18.51 5.17
CA GLN A 41 3.55 17.38 5.86
C GLN A 41 3.87 16.22 4.91
N LEU A 42 2.95 15.90 3.98
CA LEU A 42 3.20 14.87 2.98
C LEU A 42 4.26 15.29 1.97
N SER A 43 4.41 16.58 1.67
CA SER A 43 5.47 17.06 0.78
C SER A 43 6.87 16.88 1.39
N GLU A 44 6.99 17.01 2.71
CA GLU A 44 8.27 16.80 3.43
C GLU A 44 8.65 15.32 3.54
N ALA A 45 7.65 14.43 3.60
CA ALA A 45 7.85 13.00 3.77
C ALA A 45 7.53 12.18 2.51
N VAL A 46 7.42 12.81 1.34
CA VAL A 46 6.96 12.16 0.11
C VAL A 46 7.91 11.03 -0.34
N ASP A 47 9.20 11.20 -0.08
CA ASP A 47 10.25 10.23 -0.42
C ASP A 47 10.26 9.00 0.51
N GLU A 48 9.54 9.06 1.65
CA GLU A 48 9.41 7.95 2.59
C GLU A 48 8.20 7.05 2.30
N LEU A 49 7.33 7.45 1.36
CA LEU A 49 6.09 6.75 1.05
C LEU A 49 6.30 5.57 0.09
N GLU A 50 5.58 4.49 0.33
CA GLU A 50 5.56 3.33 -0.58
C GLU A 50 4.72 3.63 -1.85
N TYR A 51 4.92 2.83 -2.90
CA TYR A 51 4.24 3.01 -4.20
C TYR A 51 2.71 3.02 -4.07
N GLU A 52 2.16 2.14 -3.24
CA GLU A 52 0.74 2.05 -2.92
C GLU A 52 0.24 3.30 -2.20
N GLU A 53 1.06 3.88 -1.33
CA GLU A 53 0.72 5.06 -0.55
C GLU A 53 0.73 6.32 -1.42
N LEU A 54 1.71 6.44 -2.33
CA LEU A 54 1.77 7.49 -3.35
C LEU A 54 0.51 7.49 -4.24
N LYS A 55 0.04 6.32 -4.67
CA LYS A 55 -1.22 6.18 -5.41
C LYS A 55 -2.43 6.69 -4.61
N VAL A 56 -2.48 6.36 -3.32
CA VAL A 56 -3.57 6.81 -2.44
C VAL A 56 -3.52 8.33 -2.28
N VAL A 57 -2.34 8.92 -2.05
CA VAL A 57 -2.19 10.38 -1.94
C VAL A 57 -2.70 11.06 -3.21
N LYS A 58 -2.22 10.64 -4.38
CA LYS A 58 -2.68 11.20 -5.66
C LYS A 58 -4.21 11.12 -5.80
N HIS A 59 -4.77 9.93 -5.61
CA HIS A 59 -6.19 9.70 -5.74
C HIS A 59 -7.02 10.58 -4.78
N VAL A 60 -6.61 10.70 -3.52
CA VAL A 60 -7.31 11.46 -2.49
C VAL A 60 -7.34 12.95 -2.83
N PHE A 61 -6.20 13.52 -3.20
CA PHE A 61 -6.08 14.94 -3.52
C PHE A 61 -6.84 15.29 -4.81
N GLU A 62 -6.79 14.45 -5.84
CA GLU A 62 -7.59 14.61 -7.05
C GLU A 62 -9.10 14.47 -6.78
N ALA A 63 -9.52 13.46 -6.01
CA ALA A 63 -10.93 13.19 -5.71
C ALA A 63 -11.60 14.31 -4.90
N LEU A 64 -10.84 15.02 -4.07
CA LEU A 64 -11.31 16.17 -3.31
C LEU A 64 -10.95 17.52 -3.98
N GLU A 65 -10.45 17.47 -5.22
CA GLU A 65 -10.05 18.62 -6.04
C GLU A 65 -9.06 19.58 -5.34
N PHE A 66 -8.11 19.04 -4.59
CA PHE A 66 -6.98 19.75 -4.03
C PHE A 66 -5.77 19.65 -4.96
N TRP A 67 -5.49 20.75 -5.67
CA TRP A 67 -4.43 20.81 -6.68
C TRP A 67 -3.16 21.45 -6.14
N ASP A 68 -2.53 20.83 -5.14
CA ASP A 68 -1.19 21.24 -4.73
C ASP A 68 -0.18 20.74 -5.76
N ARG A 69 0.26 21.66 -6.64
CA ARG A 69 1.19 21.33 -7.73
C ARG A 69 2.53 20.81 -7.22
N ARG A 70 2.97 21.21 -6.03
CA ARG A 70 4.26 20.77 -5.48
C ARG A 70 4.15 19.31 -5.06
N LEU A 71 3.16 18.99 -4.23
CA LEU A 71 2.94 17.62 -3.77
C LEU A 71 2.60 16.69 -4.94
N LEU A 72 1.61 17.05 -5.76
CA LEU A 72 1.16 16.18 -6.86
C LEU A 72 2.25 15.99 -7.92
N GLY A 73 3.04 17.03 -8.21
CA GLY A 73 4.18 16.91 -9.12
C GLY A 73 5.27 15.98 -8.61
N ALA A 74 5.58 16.04 -7.31
CA ALA A 74 6.55 15.13 -6.69
C ALA A 74 6.02 13.68 -6.68
N VAL A 75 4.75 13.48 -6.33
CA VAL A 75 4.12 12.15 -6.35
C VAL A 75 4.11 11.56 -7.75
N ASP A 76 3.79 12.34 -8.79
CA ASP A 76 3.78 11.87 -10.17
C ASP A 76 5.17 11.44 -10.65
N GLU A 77 6.21 12.20 -10.31
CA GLU A 77 7.58 11.87 -10.66
C GLU A 77 8.05 10.60 -9.95
N LEU A 78 7.77 10.45 -8.65
CA LEU A 78 8.11 9.24 -7.89
C LEU A 78 7.34 8.01 -8.40
N LEU A 79 6.05 8.15 -8.72
CA LEU A 79 5.27 7.06 -9.32
C LEU A 79 5.85 6.62 -10.66
N ARG A 80 6.33 7.56 -11.49
CA ARG A 80 6.97 7.26 -12.77
C ARG A 80 8.29 6.50 -12.56
N GLN A 81 9.14 6.98 -11.67
CA GLN A 81 10.41 6.33 -11.34
C GLN A 81 10.20 4.91 -10.78
N LEU A 82 9.27 4.74 -9.85
CA LEU A 82 8.94 3.44 -9.26
C LEU A 82 8.28 2.49 -10.27
N HIS A 83 7.47 3.00 -11.19
CA HIS A 83 6.90 2.21 -12.28
C HIS A 83 7.98 1.72 -13.24
N GLU A 84 9.00 2.53 -13.54
CA GLU A 84 10.16 2.13 -14.36
C GLU A 84 11.03 1.06 -13.67
N LEU A 85 11.07 1.05 -12.34
CA LEU A 85 11.84 0.11 -11.53
C LEU A 85 11.06 -1.16 -11.13
N GLY A 86 9.74 -1.13 -11.24
CA GLY A 86 8.85 -2.24 -10.89
C GLY A 86 9.04 -3.44 -11.81
N PRO A 87 8.76 -4.68 -11.34
CA PRO A 87 8.66 -5.82 -12.24
C PRO A 87 7.62 -5.50 -13.31
N ASP A 88 7.94 -5.76 -14.58
CA ASP A 88 7.02 -5.55 -15.70
C ASP A 88 5.62 -6.06 -15.31
N GLU A 89 4.61 -5.19 -15.35
CA GLU A 89 3.22 -5.49 -14.97
C GLU A 89 2.68 -6.72 -15.72
N SER A 90 3.32 -7.07 -16.84
CA SER A 90 3.17 -8.33 -17.57
C SER A 90 3.46 -9.61 -16.77
N LEU A 91 4.09 -9.52 -15.59
CA LEU A 91 4.33 -10.62 -14.64
C LEU A 91 3.15 -10.88 -13.69
N HIS A 92 2.25 -9.90 -13.50
CA HIS A 92 0.97 -10.06 -12.76
C HIS A 92 -0.13 -10.71 -13.61
N ARG A 93 0.23 -11.53 -14.60
CA ARG A 93 -0.76 -12.33 -15.32
C ARG A 93 -1.43 -13.28 -14.33
N PRO A 94 -2.78 -13.30 -14.24
CA PRO A 94 -3.50 -14.34 -13.54
C PRO A 94 -2.95 -15.68 -14.01
N ARG A 95 -2.73 -16.63 -13.09
CA ARG A 95 -2.14 -17.92 -13.43
C ARG A 95 -3.00 -18.60 -14.51
N THR A 96 -2.60 -18.47 -15.77
CA THR A 96 -3.39 -18.93 -16.93
C THR A 96 -3.44 -20.44 -17.03
N LYS A 97 -2.54 -21.15 -16.33
CA LYS A 97 -2.55 -22.60 -16.26
C LYS A 97 -3.67 -23.07 -15.32
N PRO A 98 -4.75 -23.67 -15.84
CA PRO A 98 -5.74 -24.31 -15.00
C PRO A 98 -5.03 -25.33 -14.12
N TRP A 99 -5.35 -25.29 -12.84
CA TRP A 99 -4.80 -26.25 -11.91
C TRP A 99 -5.24 -27.66 -12.34
N LYS A 100 -4.26 -28.54 -12.65
CA LYS A 100 -4.53 -29.94 -13.02
C LYS A 100 -4.95 -30.74 -11.77
N ASN A 101 -6.15 -30.49 -11.25
CA ASN A 101 -6.80 -31.40 -10.33
C ASN A 101 -7.31 -32.58 -11.15
N ARG A 102 -6.57 -33.69 -11.17
CA ARG A 102 -7.21 -34.99 -11.45
C ARG A 102 -8.03 -35.31 -10.21
N PRO A 103 -9.38 -35.32 -10.27
CA PRO A 103 -10.16 -35.81 -9.15
C PRO A 103 -9.77 -37.28 -8.92
N ARG A 104 -8.99 -37.56 -7.88
CA ARG A 104 -8.88 -38.93 -7.37
C ARG A 104 -10.16 -39.19 -6.60
N ARG A 105 -11.02 -40.07 -7.13
CA ARG A 105 -12.08 -40.66 -6.32
C ARG A 105 -11.39 -41.47 -5.23
N VAL A 106 -11.41 -40.96 -4.01
CA VAL A 106 -10.96 -41.68 -2.83
C VAL A 106 -12.15 -42.43 -2.29
N THR A 107 -12.05 -43.75 -2.17
CA THR A 107 -13.05 -44.59 -1.50
C THR A 107 -12.63 -44.85 -0.06
N LEU A 108 -13.58 -45.20 0.81
CA LEU A 108 -13.30 -45.48 2.23
C LEU A 108 -12.31 -46.66 2.43
N ALA A 109 -12.16 -47.51 1.40
CA ALA A 109 -11.28 -48.66 1.40
C ALA A 109 -9.86 -48.34 0.89
N ASP A 110 -9.59 -47.11 0.46
CA ASP A 110 -8.26 -46.75 -0.03
C ASP A 110 -7.27 -46.65 1.15
N PRO A 111 -6.11 -47.32 1.08
CA PRO A 111 -5.12 -47.26 2.14
C PRO A 111 -4.57 -45.84 2.28
N VAL A 112 -4.60 -45.30 3.49
CA VAL A 112 -4.01 -44.00 3.81
C VAL A 112 -2.49 -44.11 3.71
N VAL A 113 -1.91 -43.65 2.60
CA VAL A 113 -0.46 -43.54 2.46
C VAL A 113 -0.04 -42.19 3.04
N PRO A 114 0.69 -42.12 4.16
CA PRO A 114 1.18 -40.86 4.69
C PRO A 114 2.14 -40.22 3.69
N SER A 115 1.92 -38.94 3.38
CA SER A 115 2.76 -38.18 2.45
C SER A 115 4.19 -38.13 2.97
N ARG A 116 5.10 -38.85 2.31
CA ARG A 116 6.54 -38.69 2.56
C ARG A 116 6.91 -37.25 2.22
N LYS A 117 7.27 -36.46 3.23
CA LYS A 117 7.94 -35.17 3.01
C LYS A 117 9.17 -35.45 2.14
N ARG A 118 9.26 -34.79 0.99
CA ARG A 118 10.50 -34.81 0.21
C ARG A 118 11.58 -34.09 1.03
N PRO A 119 12.84 -34.59 1.01
CA PRO A 119 13.95 -33.87 1.61
C PRO A 119 14.16 -32.51 0.96
#